data_AF-A0A2V7VGH5-F1
#
_entry.id   AF-A0A2V7VGH5-F1
#
_cell.length_a   1.000
_cell.length_b   1.000
_cell.length_c   1.000
_cell.angle_alpha   90.00
_cell.angle_beta   90.00
_cell.angle_gamma   90.00
#
_symmetry.space_group_name_H-M   'P 1'
#
loop_
_entity.id
_entity.type
_entity.pdbx_description
1 polymer ?
#
loop_
_entity_poly.entity_id
_entity_poly.type
_entity_poly.pdbx_seq_one_letter_code
_entity_poly.pdbx_strand_id
1 'polypeptide(L)'
;HGTVYRWEFEKRGKPVTVSVSGPLIFTDPEFTLCAALDGLGLAYMFEEHVADYLARGQLVRVLEDWCAPFDGYFLYYPSRRHQPPALQALVEALRV
;
A
#
# COMPACT_ATOMS: atom_id res chain seq x y z
N HIS A 1 -1.94 8.41 20.18
CA HIS A 1 -3.20 8.48 19.42
C HIS A 1 -2.86 8.40 17.93
N GLY A 2 -3.27 7.31 17.27
CA GLY A 2 -2.94 7.06 15.87
C GLY A 2 -3.81 7.91 14.95
N THR A 3 -3.20 8.62 14.02
CA THR A 3 -3.91 9.34 12.96
C THR A 3 -4.33 8.33 11.90
N VAL A 4 -5.57 8.44 11.42
CA VAL A 4 -6.05 7.64 10.27
C VAL A 4 -5.19 7.99 9.06
N TYR A 5 -4.64 6.98 8.40
CA TYR A 5 -3.82 7.18 7.20
C TYR A 5 -4.67 7.86 6.12
N ARG A 6 -4.15 8.95 5.56
CA ARG A 6 -4.82 9.68 4.47
C ARG A 6 -4.48 8.99 3.18
N TRP A 7 -5.48 8.71 2.36
CA TRP A 7 -5.27 8.04 1.09
C TRP A 7 -4.55 8.97 0.13
N GLU A 8 -3.50 8.46 -0.50
CA GLU A 8 -2.65 9.20 -1.42
C GLU A 8 -2.95 8.74 -2.85
N PHE A 9 -3.25 9.70 -3.71
CA PHE A 9 -3.52 9.49 -5.11
C PHE A 9 -2.69 10.47 -5.94
N GLU A 10 -2.46 10.15 -7.21
CA GLU A 10 -1.83 11.05 -8.15
C GLU A 10 -2.49 10.93 -9.52
N LYS A 11 -2.79 12.07 -10.15
CA LYS A 11 -3.20 12.09 -11.56
C LYS A 11 -2.41 13.12 -12.35
N ARG A 12 -1.66 12.66 -13.36
CA ARG A 12 -0.82 13.51 -14.22
C ARG A 12 0.18 14.35 -13.41
N GLY A 13 0.90 13.73 -12.46
CA GLY A 13 1.88 14.43 -11.61
C GLY A 13 1.28 15.35 -10.56
N LYS A 14 -0.05 15.32 -10.36
CA LYS A 14 -0.73 16.12 -9.35
C LYS A 14 -1.16 15.22 -8.19
N PRO A 15 -0.51 15.32 -7.02
CA PRO A 15 -0.88 14.54 -5.86
C PRO A 15 -2.21 15.05 -5.28
N VAL A 16 -3.01 14.12 -4.78
CA VAL A 16 -4.26 14.37 -4.08
C VAL A 16 -4.29 13.50 -2.84
N THR A 17 -4.50 14.11 -1.69
CA THR A 17 -4.60 13.40 -0.41
C THR A 17 -6.02 13.51 0.12
N VAL A 18 -6.64 12.37 0.43
CA VAL A 18 -8.02 12.30 0.90
C VAL A 18 -8.03 11.86 2.36
N SER A 19 -8.60 12.71 3.23
CA SER A 19 -8.91 12.30 4.60
C SER A 19 -10.26 11.60 4.59
N VAL A 20 -10.24 10.28 4.77
CA VAL A 20 -11.46 9.48 4.82
C VAL A 20 -11.97 9.40 6.25
N SER A 21 -13.23 9.76 6.44
CA SER A 21 -13.97 9.52 7.68
C SER A 21 -15.09 8.54 7.39
N GLY A 22 -15.05 7.36 8.03
CA GLY A 22 -16.06 6.33 7.86
C GLY A 22 -16.44 5.72 9.21
N PRO A 23 -17.58 5.00 9.27
CA PRO A 23 -18.02 4.30 10.47
C PRO A 23 -17.12 3.11 10.83
N LEU A 24 -16.33 2.63 9.88
CA LEU A 24 -15.39 1.52 10.03
C LEU A 24 -13.97 2.01 9.71
N ILE A 25 -13.06 1.83 10.65
CA ILE A 25 -11.64 2.18 10.50
C ILE A 25 -10.83 1.00 11.03
N PHE A 26 -10.00 0.43 10.17
CA PHE A 26 -9.17 -0.72 10.48
C PHE A 26 -7.69 -0.34 10.36
N THR A 27 -6.86 -0.93 11.21
CA THR A 27 -5.39 -0.86 11.09
C THR A 27 -4.81 -2.12 10.47
N ASP A 28 -5.62 -3.18 10.37
CA ASP A 28 -5.22 -4.49 9.85
C ASP A 28 -5.72 -4.65 8.41
N PRO A 29 -4.84 -5.02 7.46
CA PRO A 29 -5.21 -5.18 6.06
C PRO A 29 -6.21 -6.32 5.83
N GLU A 30 -6.18 -7.40 6.61
CA GLU A 30 -7.09 -8.55 6.45
C GLU A 30 -8.53 -8.15 6.84
N PHE A 31 -8.71 -7.43 7.95
CA PHE A 31 -10.02 -6.90 8.31
C PHE A 31 -10.53 -5.87 7.28
N THR A 32 -9.63 -5.07 6.71
CA THR A 32 -9.97 -4.11 5.65
C THR A 32 -10.47 -4.84 4.39
N LEU A 33 -9.81 -5.93 4.00
CA LEU A 33 -10.18 -6.75 2.86
C LEU A 33 -11.53 -7.44 3.06
N CYS A 34 -11.74 -8.09 4.20
CA CYS A 34 -13.02 -8.73 4.53
C CYS A 34 -14.18 -7.74 4.44
N ALA A 35 -14.03 -6.54 5.00
CA ALA A 35 -15.06 -5.51 4.94
C ALA A 35 -15.37 -5.07 3.49
N ALA A 36 -14.36 -5.00 2.62
CA ALA A 36 -14.57 -4.69 1.20
C ALA A 36 -15.28 -5.84 0.46
N LEU A 37 -14.90 -7.09 0.72
CA LEU A 37 -15.55 -8.28 0.14
C LEU A 37 -17.01 -8.42 0.58
N ASP A 38 -17.32 -8.03 1.82
CA ASP A 38 -18.68 -7.99 2.36
C ASP A 38 -19.50 -6.78 1.87
N GLY A 39 -18.91 -5.93 1.01
CA GLY A 39 -19.60 -4.78 0.41
C GLY A 39 -19.83 -3.61 1.35
N LEU A 40 -19.06 -3.50 2.43
CA LEU A 40 -19.21 -2.46 3.45
C LEU A 40 -18.59 -1.11 3.05
N GLY A 41 -17.85 -1.04 1.94
CA GLY A 41 -17.27 0.20 1.43
C GLY A 41 -16.08 0.01 0.50
N LEU A 42 -15.27 1.06 0.38
CA LEU A 42 -14.01 1.06 -0.38
C LEU A 42 -12.83 0.76 0.53
N ALA A 43 -11.85 0.01 0.00
CA ALA A 43 -10.58 -0.25 0.66
C ALA A 43 -9.43 0.36 -0.14
N TYR A 44 -8.46 0.95 0.57
CA TYR A 44 -7.20 1.42 0.02
C TYR A 44 -6.08 0.50 0.49
N MET A 45 -5.59 -0.34 -0.43
CA MET A 45 -4.69 -1.46 -0.13
C MET A 45 -3.69 -1.69 -1.28
N PHE A 46 -2.58 -2.38 -0.99
CA PHE A 46 -1.65 -2.83 -2.01
C PHE A 46 -2.28 -3.90 -2.92
N GLU A 47 -2.02 -3.80 -4.22
CA GLU A 47 -2.60 -4.68 -5.25
C GLU A 47 -2.32 -6.17 -5.01
N GLU A 48 -1.14 -6.50 -4.49
CA GLU A 48 -0.74 -7.87 -4.16
C GLU A 48 -1.69 -8.59 -3.18
N HIS A 49 -2.35 -7.85 -2.29
CA HIS A 49 -3.31 -8.43 -1.33
C HIS A 49 -4.68 -8.70 -1.96
N VAL A 50 -4.99 -8.05 -3.09
CA VAL A 50 -6.33 -8.05 -3.70
C VAL A 50 -6.38 -8.64 -5.11
N ALA A 51 -5.22 -8.92 -5.72
CA ALA A 51 -5.09 -9.34 -7.11
C ALA A 51 -5.97 -10.56 -7.45
N ASP A 52 -5.97 -11.59 -6.60
CA ASP A 52 -6.78 -12.80 -6.81
C ASP A 52 -8.29 -12.51 -6.76
N TYR A 53 -8.72 -11.60 -5.88
CA TYR A 53 -10.12 -11.22 -5.74
C TYR A 53 -10.60 -10.32 -6.90
N LEU A 54 -9.70 -9.47 -7.42
CA LEU A 54 -9.93 -8.71 -8.65
C LEU A 54 -10.07 -9.65 -9.85
N ALA A 55 -9.16 -10.62 -9.99
CA ALA A 55 -9.19 -11.59 -11.09
C ALA A 55 -10.46 -12.46 -11.08
N ARG A 56 -11.00 -12.77 -9.89
CA ARG A 56 -12.26 -13.50 -9.70
C ARG A 56 -13.51 -12.62 -9.83
N GLY A 57 -13.35 -11.29 -10.01
CA GLY A 57 -14.45 -10.33 -10.08
C GLY A 57 -15.19 -10.12 -8.75
N GLN A 58 -14.61 -10.56 -7.63
CA GLN A 58 -15.18 -10.34 -6.29
C GLN A 58 -14.92 -8.91 -5.80
N LEU A 59 -13.84 -8.31 -6.26
CA LEU A 59 -13.54 -6.89 -6.10
C LEU A 59 -13.45 -6.23 -7.47
N VAL A 60 -13.66 -4.91 -7.49
CA VAL A 60 -13.46 -4.08 -8.68
C VAL A 60 -12.51 -2.95 -8.30
N ARG A 61 -11.46 -2.77 -9.11
CA ARG A 61 -10.56 -1.63 -8.97
C ARG A 61 -11.28 -0.36 -9.41
N VAL A 62 -11.32 0.63 -8.54
CA VAL A 62 -11.84 1.97 -8.83
C VAL A 62 -10.71 2.98 -8.76
N LEU A 63 -10.88 4.13 -9.43
CA LEU A 63 -9.88 5.20 -9.45
C LEU A 63 -8.50 4.76 -9.98
N GLU A 64 -8.43 3.75 -10.85
CA GLU A 64 -7.18 3.23 -11.42
C GLU A 64 -6.30 4.33 -12.02
N ASP A 65 -6.90 5.27 -12.77
CA ASP A 65 -6.23 6.44 -13.35
C ASP A 65 -5.57 7.39 -12.34
N TRP A 66 -5.81 7.18 -11.05
CA TRP A 66 -5.32 8.00 -9.93
C TRP A 66 -4.31 7.27 -9.05
N CYS A 67 -4.07 5.98 -9.30
CA CYS A 67 -3.12 5.19 -8.54
C CYS A 67 -1.82 5.11 -9.34
N ALA A 68 -0.85 5.99 -9.01
CA ALA A 68 0.49 5.87 -9.57
C ALA A 68 1.14 4.54 -9.16
N PRO A 69 2.02 3.96 -10.00
CA PRO A 69 2.80 2.79 -9.61
C PRO A 69 3.54 3.04 -8.29
N PHE A 70 3.50 2.06 -7.40
CA PHE A 70 4.30 2.10 -6.18
C PHE A 70 5.77 1.95 -6.55
N ASP A 71 6.62 2.91 -6.14
CA ASP A 71 8.08 2.92 -6.41
C ASP A 71 8.83 1.74 -5.76
N GLY A 72 8.13 0.88 -5.03
CA GLY A 72 8.66 -0.30 -4.37
C GLY A 72 9.11 -0.03 -2.94
N TYR A 73 9.64 -1.07 -2.31
CA TYR A 73 10.15 -1.00 -0.95
C TYR A 73 11.54 -0.40 -0.92
N PHE A 74 11.79 0.48 0.05
CA PHE A 74 13.11 1.05 0.31
C PHE A 74 13.73 0.40 1.53
N LEU A 75 14.98 -0.07 1.40
CA LEU A 75 15.75 -0.61 2.53
C LEU A 75 16.47 0.53 3.27
N TYR A 76 16.02 0.86 4.48
CA TYR A 76 16.65 1.87 5.33
C TYR A 76 17.68 1.26 6.29
N TYR A 77 18.91 1.79 6.28
CA TYR A 77 19.95 1.45 7.25
C TYR A 77 20.77 2.70 7.64
N PRO A 78 21.14 2.86 8.92
CA PRO A 78 21.61 4.15 9.46
C PRO A 78 23.06 4.55 9.13
N SER A 79 23.91 3.67 8.58
CA SER A 79 25.32 4.00 8.30
C SER A 79 25.80 3.51 6.94
N ARG A 80 26.32 4.46 6.13
CA ARG A 80 26.94 4.21 4.82
C ARG A 80 28.46 4.05 4.87
N ARG A 81 29.10 4.43 5.99
CA ARG A 81 30.57 4.62 6.07
C ARG A 81 31.35 3.36 6.44
N HIS A 82 30.72 2.42 7.15
CA HIS A 82 31.29 1.14 7.56
C HIS A 82 30.23 0.03 7.50
N GLN A 83 29.70 -0.28 6.31
CA GLN A 83 28.78 -1.39 6.16
C GLN A 83 29.54 -2.72 6.35
N PRO A 84 29.14 -3.58 7.30
CA PRO A 84 29.70 -4.91 7.40
C PRO A 84 29.47 -5.69 6.09
N PRO A 85 30.41 -6.55 5.65
CA PRO A 85 30.24 -7.34 4.43
C PRO A 85 28.95 -8.17 4.39
N ALA A 86 28.51 -8.69 5.53
CA ALA A 86 27.25 -9.43 5.65
C ALA A 86 26.01 -8.57 5.34
N LEU A 87 26.01 -7.29 5.76
CA LEU A 87 24.91 -6.37 5.43
C LEU A 87 24.94 -6.01 3.94
N GLN A 88 26.11 -5.86 3.34
CA GLN A 88 26.22 -5.61 1.90
C GLN A 88 25.67 -6.79 1.09
N ALA A 89 26.07 -8.02 1.45
CA ALA A 89 25.56 -9.22 0.81
C ALA A 89 24.03 -9.35 0.96
N LEU A 90 23.49 -9.01 2.13
CA LEU A 90 22.03 -8.98 2.35
C LEU A 90 21.33 -7.91 1.50
N VAL A 91 21.88 -6.69 1.45
CA VAL A 91 21.34 -5.60 0.61
C VAL A 91 21.34 -6.00 -0.85
N GLU A 92 22.41 -6.63 -1.34
CA GLU A 92 22.49 -7.12 -2.72
C GLU A 92 21.50 -8.25 -2.98
N ALA A 93 21.33 -9.18 -2.05
CA ALA A 93 20.35 -10.27 -2.18
C ALA A 93 18.89 -9.79 -2.17
N LEU A 94 18.60 -8.66 -1.52
CA LEU A 94 17.26 -8.08 -1.41
C LEU A 94 16.97 -6.99 -2.45
N ARG A 95 17.96 -6.60 -3.26
CA ARG A 95 17.73 -5.72 -4.40
C ARG A 95 17.01 -6.50 -5.49
N VAL A 96 15.86 -5.98 -5.92
CA VAL A 96 15.08 -6.48 -7.06
C VAL A 96 15.39 -5.64 -8.29
#